data_AF-A0A496RBU8-F1
#
_entry.id   AF-A0A496RBU8-F1
#
_cell.length_a   1.000
_cell.length_b   1.000
_cell.length_c   1.000
_cell.angle_alpha   90.00
_cell.angle_beta   90.00
_cell.angle_gamma   90.00
#
_symmetry.space_group_name_H-M   'P 1'
#
loop_
_entity.id
_entity.type
_entity.pdbx_description
1 polymer ?
#
loop_
_entity_poly.entity_id
_entity_poly.type
_entity_poly.pdbx_seq_one_letter_code
_entity_poly.pdbx_strand_id
1 'polypeptide(L)'
;MDFYNYYVLLYIDDLTIAAGVKEFEEILKRELAAADCADSVKVLETGSSGLKDYGIEISVYPGDVHYGNLSTADIDEIVHEHFIKGRVVTRLVVKPSEGQFKTSELGPQDVRLQNRIVLSLSGVIDPENIFEYFAEKGYEAIGKILEEKVLPEQVVEIIKASGLQGRGGAGFPTGLKWEFAHRAEGDQKYIICNADEGEPGTFKDRLILEGNPHLILEGMLIAGYATGAENGYIYIRGEYDLSIKRMEKALAQAYEYNLLGHNLFGSGFSFDIEIKKGAGAYVCGEETSLIESMEGKRGIPRLKPPFPGTRGLKGSPTVVNNVETLANIAPIILKGADWFRSFGTKSCPGTKVFTILGDVRYT
;
A
#
# COMPACT_ATOMS: atom_id res chain seq x y z
N MET A 1 27.03 -11.09 -1.18
CA MET A 1 25.64 -11.56 -1.24
C MET A 1 25.56 -12.62 -0.18
N ASP A 2 24.92 -12.29 0.94
CA ASP A 2 24.77 -13.21 2.05
C ASP A 2 23.69 -14.23 1.64
N PHE A 3 24.01 -15.52 1.71
CA PHE A 3 23.11 -16.59 1.34
C PHE A 3 22.47 -17.12 2.62
N TYR A 4 21.16 -16.94 2.74
CA TYR A 4 20.37 -17.50 3.84
C TYR A 4 19.71 -18.81 3.40
N ASN A 5 19.69 -19.80 4.28
CA ASN A 5 18.99 -21.07 4.08
C ASN A 5 17.48 -20.89 4.22
N TYR A 6 17.05 -19.97 5.10
CA TYR A 6 15.65 -19.65 5.32
C TYR A 6 15.39 -18.14 5.31
N TYR A 7 14.26 -17.75 4.72
CA TYR A 7 13.65 -16.42 4.86
C TYR A 7 12.36 -16.56 5.65
N VAL A 8 12.25 -15.80 6.73
CA VAL A 8 11.08 -15.75 7.61
C VAL A 8 10.40 -14.42 7.41
N LEU A 9 9.23 -14.42 6.79
CA LEU A 9 8.37 -13.25 6.71
C LEU A 9 7.54 -13.18 7.99
N LEU A 10 7.83 -12.21 8.84
CA LEU A 10 7.10 -11.91 10.06
C LEU A 10 6.02 -10.87 9.74
N TYR A 11 4.75 -11.27 9.84
CA TYR A 11 3.63 -10.37 9.55
C TYR A 11 3.48 -9.35 10.66
N ILE A 12 3.56 -8.07 10.30
CA ILE A 12 3.42 -6.95 11.23
C ILE A 12 2.31 -6.00 10.75
N ASP A 13 1.29 -5.94 11.57
CA ASP A 13 0.11 -5.09 11.52
C ASP A 13 -0.34 -4.77 12.97
N ASP A 14 -1.36 -3.93 13.14
CA ASP A 14 -1.81 -3.52 14.48
C ASP A 14 -2.28 -4.70 15.37
N LEU A 15 -2.80 -5.79 14.78
CA LEU A 15 -3.30 -6.95 15.54
C LEU A 15 -2.14 -7.78 16.07
N THR A 16 -1.15 -8.06 15.23
CA THR A 16 0.08 -8.75 15.60
C THR A 16 0.90 -7.92 16.59
N ILE A 17 0.96 -6.59 16.41
CA ILE A 17 1.56 -5.67 17.40
C ILE A 17 0.85 -5.78 18.75
N ALA A 18 -0.48 -5.74 18.78
CA ALA A 18 -1.26 -5.91 20.00
C ALA A 18 -1.07 -7.30 20.64
N ALA A 19 -0.82 -8.33 19.82
CA ALA A 19 -0.51 -9.69 20.27
C ALA A 19 0.94 -9.88 20.76
N GLY A 20 1.79 -8.83 20.69
CA GLY A 20 3.16 -8.89 21.17
C GLY A 20 4.19 -9.33 20.13
N VAL A 21 3.92 -9.18 18.83
CA VAL A 21 4.84 -9.61 17.75
C VAL A 21 6.23 -8.98 17.85
N LYS A 22 6.36 -7.78 18.42
CA LYS A 22 7.67 -7.15 18.63
C LYS A 22 8.50 -7.84 19.70
N GLU A 23 7.88 -8.31 20.78
CA GLU A 23 8.57 -9.16 21.76
C GLU A 23 8.93 -10.51 21.15
N PHE A 24 8.01 -11.11 20.38
CA PHE A 24 8.24 -12.35 19.65
C PHE A 24 9.44 -12.23 18.68
N GLU A 25 9.52 -11.14 17.93
CA GLU A 25 10.62 -10.86 17.00
C GLU A 25 11.98 -10.82 17.70
N GLU A 26 12.06 -10.08 18.81
CA GLU A 26 13.30 -9.95 19.59
C GLU A 26 13.73 -11.29 20.18
N ILE A 27 12.79 -12.07 20.72
CA ILE A 27 13.08 -13.41 21.25
C ILE A 27 13.49 -14.34 20.09
N LEU A 28 12.81 -14.31 18.95
CA LEU A 28 13.15 -15.13 17.79
C LEU A 28 14.56 -14.84 17.30
N LYS A 29 14.93 -13.56 17.13
CA LYS A 29 16.28 -13.16 16.74
C LYS A 29 17.32 -13.62 17.77
N ARG A 30 17.01 -13.52 19.07
CA ARG A 30 17.89 -13.98 20.14
C ARG A 30 18.08 -15.49 20.12
N GLU A 31 17.02 -16.27 19.97
CA GLU A 31 17.09 -17.74 19.90
C GLU A 31 17.81 -18.21 18.63
N LEU A 32 17.59 -17.54 17.48
CA LEU A 32 18.34 -17.79 16.25
C LEU A 32 19.85 -17.54 16.44
N ALA A 33 20.23 -16.49 17.17
CA ALA A 33 21.62 -16.23 17.51
C ALA A 33 22.20 -17.26 18.48
N ALA A 34 21.42 -17.66 19.51
CA ALA A 34 21.84 -18.67 20.48
C ALA A 34 22.03 -20.07 19.84
N ALA A 35 21.23 -20.38 18.82
CA ALA A 35 21.30 -21.62 18.06
C ALA A 35 22.32 -21.59 16.89
N ASP A 36 23.14 -20.55 16.78
CA ASP A 36 24.12 -20.35 15.69
C ASP A 36 23.47 -20.38 14.28
N CYS A 37 22.21 -19.94 14.21
CA CYS A 37 21.39 -19.93 12.99
C CYS A 37 21.23 -18.53 12.38
N ALA A 38 21.72 -17.48 13.05
CA ALA A 38 21.52 -16.09 12.62
C ALA A 38 22.04 -15.78 11.20
N ASP A 39 23.12 -16.45 10.78
CA ASP A 39 23.67 -16.30 9.43
C ASP A 39 22.95 -17.19 8.38
N SER A 40 22.08 -18.09 8.83
CA SER A 40 21.32 -19.02 7.99
C SER A 40 19.84 -18.66 7.85
N VAL A 41 19.30 -17.85 8.75
CA VAL A 41 17.88 -17.46 8.77
C VAL A 41 17.76 -15.94 8.74
N LYS A 42 17.14 -15.41 7.69
CA LYS A 42 16.81 -13.99 7.59
C LYS A 42 15.37 -13.75 8.03
N VAL A 43 15.17 -12.96 9.09
CA VAL A 43 13.84 -12.47 9.47
C VAL A 43 13.58 -11.13 8.78
N LEU A 44 12.46 -11.02 8.07
CA LEU A 44 11.98 -9.84 7.36
C LEU A 44 10.59 -9.48 7.90
N GLU A 45 10.36 -8.22 8.22
CA GLU A 45 9.02 -7.74 8.54
C GLU A 45 8.23 -7.58 7.24
N THR A 46 6.95 -7.97 7.22
CA THR A 46 6.05 -7.70 6.09
C THR A 46 4.70 -7.17 6.55
N GLY A 47 3.91 -6.60 5.63
CA GLY A 47 2.53 -6.20 5.91
C GLY A 47 1.59 -7.40 6.03
N SER A 48 0.39 -7.21 6.56
CA SER A 48 -0.58 -8.28 6.84
C SER A 48 -0.75 -9.30 5.69
N SER A 49 -0.84 -10.59 6.05
CA SER A 49 -1.16 -11.70 5.13
C SER A 49 -2.58 -11.58 4.58
N GLY A 50 -3.44 -10.81 5.26
CA GLY A 50 -4.88 -10.75 5.01
C GLY A 50 -5.65 -11.90 5.66
N LEU A 51 -4.96 -12.84 6.32
CA LEU A 51 -5.58 -13.82 7.20
C LEU A 51 -5.78 -13.16 8.57
N LYS A 52 -6.95 -13.37 9.15
CA LYS A 52 -7.27 -12.91 10.50
C LYS A 52 -7.50 -14.13 11.40
N ASP A 53 -7.44 -13.90 12.71
CA ASP A 53 -7.63 -14.89 13.78
C ASP A 53 -6.49 -15.90 14.00
N TYR A 54 -5.32 -15.70 13.38
CA TYR A 54 -4.11 -16.50 13.64
C TYR A 54 -3.06 -15.75 14.46
N GLY A 55 -3.42 -14.77 15.29
CA GLY A 55 -2.49 -14.16 16.25
C GLY A 55 -1.17 -13.69 15.60
N ILE A 56 -0.02 -14.10 16.16
CA ILE A 56 1.28 -13.91 15.52
C ILE A 56 1.49 -14.97 14.43
N GLU A 57 1.85 -14.52 13.23
CA GLU A 57 2.03 -15.35 12.04
C GLU A 57 3.43 -15.17 11.44
N ILE A 58 3.99 -16.25 10.89
CA ILE A 58 5.20 -16.19 10.04
C ILE A 58 5.07 -17.09 8.82
N SER A 59 5.69 -16.70 7.71
CA SER A 59 5.91 -17.55 6.54
C SER A 59 7.38 -17.90 6.41
N VAL A 60 7.68 -19.17 6.14
CA VAL A 60 9.06 -19.65 5.99
C VAL A 60 9.31 -20.15 4.57
N TYR A 61 10.35 -19.59 3.94
CA TYR A 61 10.89 -19.98 2.64
C TYR A 61 12.32 -20.48 2.78
N PRO A 62 12.80 -21.42 1.94
CA PRO A 62 12.02 -22.22 0.98
C PRO A 62 11.18 -23.27 1.72
N GLY A 63 9.99 -23.58 1.20
CA GLY A 63 9.08 -24.55 1.80
C GLY A 63 7.62 -24.11 1.85
N ASP A 64 7.36 -22.80 1.70
CA ASP A 64 6.02 -22.20 1.69
C ASP A 64 5.20 -22.63 2.92
N VAL A 65 5.85 -22.59 4.09
CA VAL A 65 5.27 -23.02 5.36
C VAL A 65 4.73 -21.81 6.10
N HIS A 66 3.42 -21.80 6.34
CA HIS A 66 2.76 -20.75 7.12
C HIS A 66 2.50 -21.25 8.54
N TYR A 67 3.07 -20.58 9.53
CA TYR A 67 2.79 -20.79 10.94
C TYR A 67 1.89 -19.67 11.48
N GLY A 68 1.00 -20.02 12.39
CA GLY A 68 0.06 -19.08 12.98
C GLY A 68 -0.33 -19.46 14.40
N ASN A 69 -0.98 -18.51 15.06
CA ASN A 69 -1.34 -18.49 16.48
C ASN A 69 -0.10 -18.72 17.37
N LEU A 70 1.00 -18.07 17.00
CA LEU A 70 2.29 -18.25 17.65
C LEU A 70 2.37 -17.49 18.98
N SER A 71 3.06 -18.10 19.93
CA SER A 71 3.48 -17.50 21.19
C SER A 71 5.00 -17.53 21.32
N THR A 72 5.55 -16.76 22.25
CA THR A 72 6.99 -16.77 22.54
C THR A 72 7.50 -18.15 23.00
N ALA A 73 6.62 -19.01 23.53
CA ALA A 73 6.94 -20.38 23.91
C ALA A 73 7.15 -21.33 22.70
N ASP A 74 6.63 -20.97 21.53
CA ASP A 74 6.74 -21.79 20.32
C ASP A 74 8.06 -21.57 19.56
N ILE A 75 8.78 -20.48 19.88
CA ILE A 75 10.01 -20.07 19.18
C ILE A 75 11.08 -21.15 19.26
N ASP A 76 11.32 -21.71 20.45
CA ASP A 76 12.34 -22.73 20.67
C ASP A 76 12.11 -23.97 19.81
N GLU A 77 10.85 -24.42 19.71
CA GLU A 77 10.47 -25.56 18.88
C GLU A 77 10.65 -25.25 17.39
N ILE A 78 10.22 -24.07 16.92
CA ILE A 78 10.38 -23.67 15.52
C ILE A 78 11.86 -23.60 15.13
N VAL A 79 12.70 -23.00 15.97
CA VAL A 79 14.14 -22.87 15.71
C VAL A 79 14.79 -24.26 15.63
N HIS A 80 14.56 -25.11 16.63
CA HIS A 80 15.23 -26.40 16.71
C HIS A 80 14.67 -27.45 15.75
N GLU A 81 13.36 -27.49 15.52
CA GLU A 81 12.77 -28.47 14.60
C GLU A 81 12.86 -28.00 13.16
N HIS A 82 12.45 -26.76 12.85
CA HIS A 82 12.36 -26.33 11.46
C HIS A 82 13.69 -25.84 10.92
N PHE A 83 14.32 -24.85 11.56
CA PHE A 83 15.52 -24.22 10.99
C PHE A 83 16.77 -25.09 11.14
N ILE A 84 16.94 -25.78 12.26
CA ILE A 84 18.11 -26.66 12.48
C ILE A 84 17.92 -28.04 11.83
N LYS A 85 16.77 -28.68 12.07
CA LYS A 85 16.55 -30.09 11.69
C LYS A 85 15.77 -30.25 10.38
N GLY A 86 15.26 -29.17 9.79
CA GLY A 86 14.46 -29.20 8.56
C GLY A 86 13.08 -29.84 8.72
N ARG A 87 12.57 -30.00 9.95
CA ARG A 87 11.28 -30.62 10.25
C ARG A 87 10.23 -29.57 10.57
N VAL A 88 9.20 -29.51 9.73
CA VAL A 88 8.06 -28.60 9.91
C VAL A 88 7.32 -28.93 11.21
N VAL A 89 7.02 -27.89 12.00
CA VAL A 89 6.26 -28.00 13.26
C VAL A 89 4.77 -28.08 12.95
N THR A 90 4.29 -29.24 12.51
CA THR A 90 2.95 -29.42 11.93
C THR A 90 1.78 -29.00 12.81
N ARG A 91 1.97 -28.91 14.14
CA ARG A 91 0.94 -28.44 15.09
C ARG A 91 0.69 -26.93 14.99
N LEU A 92 1.71 -26.18 14.57
CA LEU A 92 1.69 -24.72 14.44
C LEU A 92 1.39 -24.27 13.01
N VAL A 93 1.50 -25.18 12.04
CA VAL A 93 1.21 -24.87 10.65
C VAL A 93 -0.26 -24.49 10.56
N VAL A 94 -0.53 -23.33 9.95
CA VAL A 94 -1.87 -22.94 9.53
C VAL A 94 -2.32 -23.94 8.48
N LYS A 95 -3.04 -24.97 8.93
CA LYS A 95 -3.66 -25.92 8.02
C LYS A 95 -4.80 -25.19 7.32
N PRO A 96 -4.89 -25.23 5.97
CA PRO A 96 -6.20 -25.03 5.36
C PRO A 96 -7.13 -26.06 6.00
N SER A 97 -8.20 -25.61 6.64
CA SER A 97 -8.98 -26.42 7.57
C SER A 97 -9.44 -27.75 6.94
N GLU A 98 -8.80 -28.86 7.32
CA GLU A 98 -9.21 -30.21 6.95
C GLU A 98 -10.53 -30.53 7.66
N GLY A 99 -11.62 -30.45 6.90
CA GLY A 99 -12.97 -30.79 7.39
C GLY A 99 -14.14 -30.08 6.69
N GLN A 100 -13.90 -29.08 5.83
CA GLN A 100 -14.99 -28.36 5.12
C GLN A 100 -14.78 -28.13 3.62
N PHE A 101 -13.82 -28.77 2.96
CA PHE A 101 -13.60 -28.55 1.53
C PHE A 101 -13.81 -29.82 0.72
N LYS A 102 -15.03 -29.96 0.19
CA LYS A 102 -15.24 -30.73 -1.05
C LYS A 102 -14.68 -29.88 -2.19
N THR A 103 -13.89 -30.51 -3.03
CA THR A 103 -13.15 -30.00 -4.19
C THR A 103 -14.00 -29.35 -5.31
N SER A 104 -15.27 -29.03 -5.06
CA SER A 104 -16.14 -28.21 -5.90
C SER A 104 -16.35 -26.77 -5.35
N GLU A 105 -15.84 -26.44 -4.17
CA GLU A 105 -16.05 -25.14 -3.52
C GLU A 105 -14.76 -24.65 -2.87
N LEU A 106 -13.98 -23.93 -3.65
CA LEU A 106 -12.91 -23.07 -3.16
C LEU A 106 -13.54 -21.89 -2.37
N GLY A 107 -13.15 -21.70 -1.11
CA GLY A 107 -13.74 -20.67 -0.23
C GLY A 107 -13.17 -19.25 -0.40
N PRO A 108 -13.84 -18.20 0.12
CA PRO A 108 -13.47 -16.78 -0.06
C PRO A 108 -12.11 -16.36 0.53
N GLN A 109 -11.53 -17.15 1.45
CA GLN A 109 -10.30 -16.81 2.18
C GLN A 109 -9.00 -17.25 1.49
N ASP A 110 -9.05 -18.02 0.42
CA ASP A 110 -7.83 -18.41 -0.28
C ASP A 110 -7.31 -17.21 -1.10
N VAL A 111 -6.25 -16.56 -0.60
CA VAL A 111 -5.59 -15.42 -1.23
C VAL A 111 -5.10 -15.74 -2.65
N ARG A 112 -4.87 -17.02 -2.99
CA ARG A 112 -4.45 -17.46 -4.34
C ARG A 112 -5.57 -17.35 -5.37
N LEU A 113 -6.83 -17.25 -4.92
CA LEU A 113 -8.00 -17.07 -5.77
C LEU A 113 -8.37 -15.60 -5.97
N GLN A 114 -7.75 -14.72 -5.18
CA GLN A 114 -8.02 -13.29 -5.24
C GLN A 114 -7.17 -12.66 -6.34
N ASN A 115 -7.82 -11.89 -7.22
CA ASN A 115 -7.11 -11.01 -8.14
C ASN A 115 -6.61 -9.77 -7.38
N ARG A 116 -5.45 -9.87 -6.74
CA ARG A 116 -4.84 -8.79 -5.94
C ARG A 116 -4.04 -7.87 -6.86
N ILE A 117 -4.60 -6.73 -7.25
CA ILE A 117 -3.85 -5.69 -7.99
C ILE A 117 -3.04 -4.84 -7.01
N VAL A 118 -3.73 -4.06 -6.18
CA VAL A 118 -3.11 -3.08 -5.25
C VAL A 118 -2.50 -3.72 -4.00
N LEU A 119 -2.85 -4.97 -3.71
CA LEU A 119 -2.31 -5.76 -2.60
C LEU A 119 -1.38 -6.88 -3.09
N SER A 120 -0.96 -6.86 -4.36
CA SER A 120 -0.15 -7.94 -4.96
C SER A 120 1.15 -8.21 -4.19
N LEU A 121 1.77 -7.16 -3.64
CA LEU A 121 3.03 -7.25 -2.90
C LEU A 121 2.85 -7.22 -1.37
N SER A 122 1.64 -6.95 -0.88
CA SER A 122 1.35 -6.96 0.56
C SER A 122 1.47 -8.38 1.12
N GLY A 123 2.40 -8.58 2.06
CA GLY A 123 2.73 -9.89 2.63
C GLY A 123 3.74 -10.70 1.81
N VAL A 124 4.31 -10.11 0.76
CA VAL A 124 5.30 -10.73 -0.15
C VAL A 124 6.66 -10.04 -0.03
N ILE A 125 6.67 -8.71 0.12
CA ILE A 125 7.89 -7.91 0.27
C ILE A 125 8.01 -7.33 1.70
N ASP A 126 9.23 -6.96 2.09
CA ASP A 126 9.49 -6.03 3.19
C ASP A 126 9.10 -4.60 2.75
N PRO A 127 8.02 -4.02 3.31
CA PRO A 127 7.52 -2.71 2.94
C PRO A 127 8.48 -1.57 3.32
N GLU A 128 9.48 -1.84 4.15
CA GLU A 128 10.47 -0.88 4.59
C GLU A 128 11.80 -0.97 3.81
N ASN A 129 11.87 -1.85 2.82
CA ASN A 129 13.03 -2.04 1.97
C ASN A 129 12.72 -1.72 0.50
N ILE A 130 13.11 -0.53 0.05
CA ILE A 130 12.90 -0.08 -1.34
C ILE A 130 13.46 -1.04 -2.40
N PHE A 131 14.53 -1.80 -2.10
CA PHE A 131 15.11 -2.73 -3.06
C PHE A 131 14.18 -3.89 -3.40
N GLU A 132 13.31 -4.31 -2.47
CA GLU A 132 12.31 -5.33 -2.77
C GLU A 132 11.23 -4.80 -3.70
N TYR A 133 10.86 -3.52 -3.55
CA TYR A 133 9.97 -2.89 -4.52
C TYR A 133 10.63 -2.78 -5.90
N PHE A 134 11.92 -2.43 -6.00
CA PHE A 134 12.64 -2.43 -7.29
C PHE A 134 12.70 -3.83 -7.93
N ALA A 135 12.93 -4.88 -7.14
CA ALA A 135 12.95 -6.25 -7.64
C ALA A 135 11.60 -6.64 -8.28
N GLU A 136 10.51 -6.08 -7.77
CA GLU A 136 9.14 -6.25 -8.27
C GLU A 136 8.70 -5.14 -9.25
N LYS A 137 9.65 -4.56 -10.00
CA LYS A 137 9.40 -3.53 -11.04
C LYS A 137 8.89 -2.20 -10.52
N GLY A 138 9.12 -1.92 -9.25
CA GLY A 138 8.81 -0.63 -8.64
C GLY A 138 9.54 0.52 -9.33
N TYR A 139 8.85 1.63 -9.55
CA TYR A 139 9.32 2.81 -10.29
C TYR A 139 9.54 2.58 -11.80
N GLU A 140 9.30 1.38 -12.34
CA GLU A 140 9.37 1.13 -13.79
C GLU A 140 8.29 1.92 -14.54
N ALA A 141 7.12 2.19 -13.93
CA ALA A 141 6.02 2.87 -14.62
C ALA A 141 6.35 4.34 -14.90
N ILE A 142 6.88 5.06 -13.91
CA ILE A 142 7.35 6.43 -14.11
C ILE A 142 8.61 6.46 -14.99
N GLY A 143 9.53 5.50 -14.81
CA GLY A 143 10.72 5.37 -15.64
C GLY A 143 10.36 5.27 -17.12
N LYS A 144 9.40 4.40 -17.45
CA LYS A 144 8.88 4.25 -18.81
C LYS A 144 8.27 5.54 -19.36
N ILE A 145 7.43 6.23 -18.58
CA ILE A 145 6.82 7.51 -19.00
C ILE A 145 7.89 8.52 -19.39
N LEU A 146 8.93 8.67 -18.55
CA LEU A 146 9.98 9.66 -18.75
C LEU A 146 10.97 9.27 -19.86
N GLU A 147 11.37 8.00 -19.93
CA GLU A 147 12.29 7.48 -20.94
C GLU A 147 11.67 7.54 -22.34
N GLU A 148 10.42 7.09 -22.48
CA GLU A 148 9.68 7.11 -23.75
C GLU A 148 9.14 8.52 -24.09
N LYS A 149 9.31 9.49 -23.18
CA LYS A 149 8.82 10.88 -23.30
C LYS A 149 7.31 10.95 -23.60
N VAL A 150 6.55 10.11 -22.91
CA VAL A 150 5.08 10.10 -22.99
C VAL A 150 4.55 11.42 -22.47
N LEU A 151 3.79 12.15 -23.28
CA LEU A 151 3.28 13.46 -22.88
C LEU A 151 2.29 13.35 -21.71
N PRO A 152 2.22 14.34 -20.80
CA PRO A 152 1.26 14.34 -19.70
C PRO A 152 -0.19 14.06 -20.12
N GLU A 153 -0.64 14.63 -21.24
CA GLU A 153 -1.97 14.38 -21.80
C GLU A 153 -2.20 12.90 -22.15
N GLN A 154 -1.17 12.22 -22.66
CA GLN A 154 -1.25 10.80 -23.00
C GLN A 154 -1.35 9.93 -21.74
N VAL A 155 -0.66 10.31 -20.66
CA VAL A 155 -0.80 9.64 -19.36
C VAL A 155 -2.24 9.81 -18.85
N VAL A 156 -2.80 11.02 -18.93
CA VAL A 156 -4.21 11.28 -18.58
C VAL A 156 -5.16 10.42 -19.41
N GLU A 157 -4.94 10.31 -20.72
CA GLU A 157 -5.77 9.47 -21.60
C GLU A 157 -5.65 7.97 -21.28
N ILE A 158 -4.48 7.46 -20.90
CA ILE A 158 -4.34 6.06 -20.43
C ILE A 158 -5.20 5.83 -19.18
N ILE A 159 -5.15 6.74 -18.20
CA ILE A 159 -5.95 6.62 -16.97
C ILE A 159 -7.45 6.77 -17.28
N LYS A 160 -7.84 7.68 -18.19
CA LYS A 160 -9.24 7.78 -18.66
C LYS A 160 -9.69 6.49 -19.35
N ALA A 161 -8.87 5.96 -20.26
CA ALA A 161 -9.18 4.74 -21.01
C ALA A 161 -9.30 3.51 -20.10
N SER A 162 -8.57 3.46 -18.99
CA SER A 162 -8.71 2.38 -17.99
C SER A 162 -10.09 2.37 -17.31
N GLY A 163 -10.78 3.51 -17.27
CA GLY A 163 -12.04 3.67 -16.57
C GLY A 163 -11.91 3.63 -15.05
N LEU A 164 -10.70 3.81 -14.49
CA LEU A 164 -10.48 3.87 -13.05
C LEU A 164 -11.36 4.94 -12.40
N GLN A 165 -12.17 4.51 -11.44
CA GLN A 165 -13.00 5.37 -10.61
C GLN A 165 -12.37 5.58 -9.23
N GLY A 166 -12.61 6.73 -8.62
CA GLY A 166 -12.14 7.05 -7.28
C GLY A 166 -12.59 6.01 -6.25
N ARG A 167 -11.63 5.40 -5.57
CA ARG A 167 -11.83 4.30 -4.61
C ARG A 167 -12.13 4.74 -3.18
N GLY A 168 -12.29 6.04 -2.96
CA GLY A 168 -12.72 6.64 -1.68
C GLY A 168 -14.25 6.72 -1.49
N GLY A 169 -15.04 6.09 -2.37
CA GLY A 169 -16.50 5.98 -2.24
C GLY A 169 -17.30 6.68 -3.33
N ALA A 170 -16.98 7.94 -3.66
CA ALA A 170 -17.76 8.74 -4.62
C ALA A 170 -17.73 8.23 -6.08
N GLY A 171 -16.78 7.36 -6.44
CA GLY A 171 -16.73 6.73 -7.77
C GLY A 171 -16.47 7.67 -8.95
N PHE A 172 -16.01 8.91 -8.71
CA PHE A 172 -15.76 9.86 -9.79
C PHE A 172 -14.61 9.38 -10.71
N PRO A 173 -14.73 9.48 -12.05
CA PRO A 173 -13.69 9.01 -12.97
C PRO A 173 -12.36 9.73 -12.74
N THR A 174 -11.32 8.97 -12.41
CA THR A 174 -10.00 9.50 -12.03
C THR A 174 -9.34 10.25 -13.18
N GLY A 175 -9.36 9.66 -14.37
CA GLY A 175 -8.78 10.30 -15.55
C GLY A 175 -9.47 11.62 -15.92
N LEU A 176 -10.79 11.74 -15.73
CA LEU A 176 -11.51 13.00 -15.95
C LEU A 176 -11.12 14.06 -14.90
N LYS A 177 -10.94 13.64 -13.64
CA LYS A 177 -10.44 14.52 -12.57
C LYS A 177 -9.05 15.07 -12.93
N TRP A 178 -8.18 14.22 -13.44
CA TRP A 178 -6.83 14.61 -13.85
C TRP A 178 -6.85 15.51 -15.09
N GLU A 179 -7.72 15.23 -16.08
CA GLU A 179 -7.90 16.10 -17.25
C GLU A 179 -8.30 17.53 -16.87
N PHE A 180 -9.20 17.68 -15.89
CA PHE A 180 -9.59 19.01 -15.40
C PHE A 180 -8.42 19.75 -14.74
N ALA A 181 -7.64 19.06 -13.90
CA ALA A 181 -6.47 19.67 -13.27
C ALA A 181 -5.34 19.97 -14.26
N HIS A 182 -5.13 19.09 -15.24
CA HIS A 182 -4.17 19.29 -16.31
C HIS A 182 -4.49 20.55 -17.12
N ARG A 183 -5.76 20.75 -17.49
CA ARG A 183 -6.22 21.93 -18.23
C ARG A 183 -6.36 23.20 -17.39
N ALA A 184 -6.38 23.09 -16.06
CA ALA A 184 -6.53 24.24 -15.20
C ALA A 184 -5.31 25.18 -15.30
N GLU A 185 -5.58 26.47 -15.44
CA GLU A 185 -4.56 27.52 -15.41
C GLU A 185 -4.02 27.71 -13.98
N GLY A 186 -2.72 27.99 -13.88
CA GLY A 186 -2.03 28.27 -12.63
C GLY A 186 -0.61 27.72 -12.64
N ASP A 187 0.35 28.53 -12.19
CA ASP A 187 1.76 28.16 -12.13
C ASP A 187 2.03 27.04 -11.13
N GLN A 188 1.13 26.87 -10.16
CA GLN A 188 1.24 25.88 -9.11
C GLN A 188 0.02 24.96 -9.12
N LYS A 189 0.27 23.65 -9.01
CA LYS A 189 -0.76 22.62 -8.82
C LYS A 189 -0.34 21.66 -7.72
N TYR A 190 -1.31 20.96 -7.14
CA TYR A 190 -1.06 20.05 -6.02
C TYR A 190 -1.72 18.69 -6.23
N ILE A 191 -1.03 17.63 -5.81
CA ILE A 191 -1.59 16.30 -5.63
C ILE A 191 -1.78 16.03 -4.14
N ILE A 192 -2.93 15.51 -3.74
CA ILE A 192 -3.18 15.10 -2.37
C ILE A 192 -3.63 13.63 -2.37
N CYS A 193 -2.88 12.80 -1.66
CA CYS A 193 -3.29 11.47 -1.25
C CYS A 193 -4.11 11.58 0.04
N ASN A 194 -5.41 11.28 -0.04
CA ASN A 194 -6.30 11.21 1.11
C ASN A 194 -6.24 9.82 1.73
N ALA A 195 -5.58 9.74 2.89
CA ALA A 195 -5.38 8.57 3.73
C ALA A 195 -6.00 8.77 5.14
N ASP A 196 -7.08 9.55 5.25
CA ASP A 196 -7.78 9.75 6.52
C ASP A 196 -8.60 8.53 6.95
N GLU A 197 -8.95 7.63 6.00
CA GLU A 197 -9.72 6.36 6.19
C GLU A 197 -10.61 6.34 7.45
N GLY A 198 -11.49 7.34 7.55
CA GLY A 198 -12.27 7.59 8.77
C GLY A 198 -13.47 6.65 8.95
N GLU A 199 -13.93 6.00 7.88
CA GLU A 199 -15.16 5.20 7.87
C GLU A 199 -15.02 3.96 8.75
N PRO A 200 -15.91 3.75 9.74
CA PRO A 200 -15.89 2.57 10.59
C PRO A 200 -15.88 1.28 9.75
N GLY A 201 -14.90 0.42 10.02
CA GLY A 201 -14.76 -0.85 9.31
C GLY A 201 -14.02 -0.77 7.97
N THR A 202 -13.44 0.37 7.63
CA THR A 202 -12.44 0.45 6.57
C THR A 202 -11.03 0.44 7.17
N PHE A 203 -10.18 -0.40 6.56
CA PHE A 203 -8.74 -0.52 6.84
C PHE A 203 -7.99 -0.93 5.55
N LYS A 204 -8.60 -0.72 4.39
CA LYS A 204 -8.05 -1.09 3.08
C LYS A 204 -6.87 -0.20 2.71
N ASP A 205 -6.93 1.08 3.06
CA ASP A 205 -5.88 2.04 2.74
C ASP A 205 -4.70 1.80 3.67
N ARG A 206 -4.97 1.53 4.96
CA ARG A 206 -3.97 1.05 5.91
C ARG A 206 -3.17 -0.14 5.37
N LEU A 207 -3.85 -1.18 4.86
CA LEU A 207 -3.19 -2.37 4.29
C LEU A 207 -2.24 -2.03 3.13
N ILE A 208 -2.59 -1.05 2.29
CA ILE A 208 -1.75 -0.64 1.16
C ILE A 208 -0.57 0.20 1.65
N LEU A 209 -0.81 1.18 2.53
CA LEU A 209 0.25 2.04 3.10
C LEU A 209 1.29 1.22 3.87
N GLU A 210 0.83 0.22 4.61
CA GLU A 210 1.71 -0.61 5.42
C GLU A 210 2.35 -1.73 4.62
N GLY A 211 1.69 -2.25 3.58
CA GLY A 211 2.21 -3.36 2.79
C GLY A 211 3.08 -2.95 1.60
N ASN A 212 2.87 -1.76 1.03
CA ASN A 212 3.67 -1.23 -0.06
C ASN A 212 3.58 0.31 -0.16
N PRO A 213 4.31 1.05 0.70
CA PRO A 213 4.29 2.51 0.69
C PRO A 213 4.84 3.12 -0.61
N HIS A 214 5.84 2.49 -1.24
CA HIS A 214 6.46 2.99 -2.47
C HIS A 214 5.49 3.00 -3.68
N LEU A 215 4.55 2.05 -3.74
CA LEU A 215 3.49 2.04 -4.75
C LEU A 215 2.62 3.32 -4.71
N ILE A 216 2.40 3.87 -3.52
CA ILE A 216 1.68 5.14 -3.35
C ILE A 216 2.52 6.31 -3.83
N LEU A 217 3.80 6.33 -3.47
CA LEU A 217 4.73 7.38 -3.91
C LEU A 217 4.85 7.42 -5.43
N GLU A 218 5.00 6.26 -6.08
CA GLU A 218 5.05 6.15 -7.54
C GLU A 218 3.73 6.59 -8.18
N GLY A 219 2.59 6.17 -7.63
CA GLY A 219 1.27 6.62 -8.11
C GLY A 219 1.08 8.13 -8.00
N MET A 220 1.53 8.75 -6.92
CA MET A 220 1.51 10.21 -6.74
C MET A 220 2.45 10.92 -7.70
N LEU A 221 3.64 10.35 -7.94
CA LEU A 221 4.62 10.90 -8.86
C LEU A 221 4.09 10.93 -10.30
N ILE A 222 3.44 9.86 -10.74
CA ILE A 222 2.77 9.79 -12.05
C ILE A 222 1.60 10.78 -12.12
N ALA A 223 0.83 10.93 -11.04
CA ALA A 223 -0.23 11.93 -10.96
C ALA A 223 0.31 13.36 -11.08
N GLY A 224 1.41 13.65 -10.39
CA GLY A 224 2.14 14.91 -10.46
C GLY A 224 2.55 15.23 -11.89
N TYR A 225 3.22 14.27 -12.54
CA TYR A 225 3.64 14.38 -13.94
C TYR A 225 2.47 14.63 -14.88
N ALA A 226 1.41 13.82 -14.79
CA ALA A 226 0.25 13.86 -15.68
C ALA A 226 -0.56 15.15 -15.58
N THR A 227 -0.46 15.86 -14.44
CA THR A 227 -1.27 17.07 -14.18
C THR A 227 -0.43 18.36 -14.20
N GLY A 228 0.89 18.23 -14.22
CA GLY A 228 1.84 19.35 -14.09
C GLY A 228 1.95 19.88 -12.65
N ALA A 229 1.72 19.04 -11.65
CA ALA A 229 1.94 19.40 -10.25
C ALA A 229 3.36 19.02 -9.83
N GLU A 230 4.04 19.93 -9.13
CA GLU A 230 5.39 19.72 -8.58
C GLU A 230 5.36 19.40 -7.08
N ASN A 231 4.20 19.51 -6.44
CA ASN A 231 4.06 19.36 -4.99
C ASN A 231 2.91 18.40 -4.65
N GLY A 232 3.22 17.45 -3.79
CA GLY A 232 2.34 16.40 -3.30
C GLY A 232 2.20 16.44 -1.78
N TYR A 233 1.04 16.02 -1.29
CA TYR A 233 0.80 15.82 0.13
C TYR A 233 0.14 14.48 0.40
N ILE A 234 0.52 13.84 1.50
CA ILE A 234 -0.15 12.64 2.00
C ILE A 234 -0.79 13.03 3.33
N TYR A 235 -2.12 13.14 3.34
CA TYR A 235 -2.87 13.41 4.56
C TYR A 235 -3.25 12.08 5.19
N ILE A 236 -2.53 11.68 6.25
CA ILE A 236 -2.75 10.42 6.96
C ILE A 236 -3.40 10.72 8.30
N ARG A 237 -4.45 9.99 8.66
CA ARG A 237 -5.07 10.13 9.99
C ARG A 237 -4.04 9.87 11.10
N GLY A 238 -4.16 10.60 12.21
CA GLY A 238 -3.20 10.53 13.31
C GLY A 238 -3.15 9.17 14.02
N GLU A 239 -4.20 8.36 13.88
CA GLU A 239 -4.30 7.04 14.52
C GLU A 239 -3.50 5.94 13.80
N TYR A 240 -3.02 6.18 12.57
CA TYR A 240 -2.26 5.20 11.80
C TYR A 240 -0.75 5.38 11.98
N ASP A 241 -0.28 5.22 13.23
CA ASP A 241 1.12 5.43 13.59
C ASP A 241 2.10 4.57 12.77
N LEU A 242 1.77 3.30 12.51
CA LEU A 242 2.61 2.40 11.71
C LEU A 242 2.65 2.85 10.24
N SER A 243 1.50 3.13 9.64
CA SER A 243 1.43 3.67 8.28
C SER A 243 2.24 4.96 8.13
N ILE A 244 2.15 5.88 9.09
CA ILE A 244 2.92 7.13 9.10
C ILE A 244 4.43 6.83 9.11
N LYS A 245 4.90 5.97 10.02
CA LYS A 245 6.33 5.61 10.12
C LYS A 245 6.86 4.95 8.84
N ARG A 246 6.12 4.00 8.28
CA ARG A 246 6.49 3.32 7.02
C ARG A 246 6.53 4.29 5.85
N MET A 247 5.56 5.20 5.75
CA MET A 247 5.54 6.25 4.73
C MET A 247 6.68 7.27 4.90
N GLU A 248 6.99 7.69 6.13
CA GLU A 248 8.14 8.56 6.43
C GLU A 248 9.47 7.90 5.99
N LYS A 249 9.64 6.60 6.27
CA LYS A 249 10.81 5.82 5.83
C LYS A 249 10.89 5.67 4.31
N ALA A 250 9.77 5.34 3.66
CA ALA A 250 9.70 5.21 2.20
C ALA A 250 9.98 6.55 1.49
N LEU A 251 9.52 7.68 2.04
CA LEU A 251 9.86 9.01 1.54
C LEU A 251 11.35 9.27 1.66
N ALA A 252 11.95 9.01 2.81
CA ALA A 252 13.40 9.19 3.01
C ALA A 252 14.21 8.38 1.99
N GLN A 253 13.86 7.11 1.77
CA GLN A 253 14.47 6.26 0.75
C GLN A 253 14.25 6.83 -0.67
N ALA A 254 13.03 7.27 -1.00
CA ALA A 254 12.75 7.83 -2.32
C ALA A 254 13.58 9.09 -2.63
N TYR A 255 13.81 9.96 -1.64
CA TYR A 255 14.72 11.10 -1.78
C TYR A 255 16.19 10.66 -1.87
N GLU A 256 16.62 9.69 -1.05
CA GLU A 256 18.00 9.14 -1.08
C GLU A 256 18.38 8.60 -2.47
N TYR A 257 17.45 7.90 -3.12
CA TYR A 257 17.63 7.33 -4.45
C TYR A 257 17.21 8.26 -5.61
N ASN A 258 16.95 9.56 -5.34
CA ASN A 258 16.56 10.57 -6.32
C ASN A 258 15.31 10.22 -7.15
N LEU A 259 14.34 9.55 -6.52
CA LEU A 259 13.03 9.22 -7.10
C LEU A 259 11.98 10.30 -6.79
N LEU A 260 12.28 11.19 -5.86
CA LEU A 260 11.53 12.41 -5.52
C LEU A 260 12.49 13.59 -5.40
N GLY A 261 11.96 14.81 -5.50
CA GLY A 261 12.73 16.04 -5.53
C GLY A 261 12.91 16.60 -6.94
N HIS A 262 14.11 17.12 -7.23
CA HIS A 262 14.36 17.93 -8.41
C HIS A 262 14.90 17.16 -9.61
N ASN A 263 14.45 17.54 -10.81
CA ASN A 263 14.96 17.05 -12.10
C ASN A 263 15.08 15.52 -12.18
N LEU A 264 13.97 14.86 -11.87
CA LEU A 264 13.85 13.41 -11.77
C LEU A 264 14.23 12.76 -13.10
N PHE A 265 15.16 11.81 -13.03
CA PHE A 265 15.71 11.10 -14.19
C PHE A 265 16.30 12.03 -15.28
N GLY A 266 16.69 13.26 -14.94
CA GLY A 266 17.18 14.24 -15.91
C GLY A 266 16.11 14.75 -16.89
N SER A 267 14.83 14.56 -16.57
CA SER A 267 13.70 14.87 -17.47
C SER A 267 13.25 16.34 -17.44
N GLY A 268 13.74 17.13 -16.48
CA GLY A 268 13.23 18.46 -16.17
C GLY A 268 12.00 18.48 -15.26
N PHE A 269 11.37 17.32 -15.00
CA PHE A 269 10.25 17.20 -14.06
C PHE A 269 10.75 17.11 -12.62
N SER A 270 10.07 17.80 -11.70
CA SER A 270 10.36 17.76 -10.26
C SER A 270 9.08 17.47 -9.49
N PHE A 271 9.17 16.70 -8.40
CA PHE A 271 8.03 16.40 -7.56
C PHE A 271 8.44 16.14 -6.12
N ASP A 272 7.96 16.98 -5.21
CA ASP A 272 8.17 16.87 -3.77
C ASP A 272 6.91 16.37 -3.07
N ILE A 273 7.08 15.59 -2.00
CA ILE A 273 5.97 15.08 -1.19
C ILE A 273 6.21 15.37 0.29
N GLU A 274 5.17 15.85 0.97
CA GLU A 274 5.14 16.02 2.44
C GLU A 274 4.00 15.22 3.09
N ILE A 275 4.24 14.62 4.24
CA ILE A 275 3.19 13.98 5.06
C ILE A 275 2.55 15.01 6.00
N LYS A 276 1.22 15.07 6.01
CA LYS A 276 0.42 15.82 6.98
C LYS A 276 -0.34 14.84 7.86
N LYS A 277 -0.12 14.93 9.17
CA LYS A 277 -0.82 14.11 10.18
C LYS A 277 -2.16 14.77 10.50
N GLY A 278 -3.24 14.00 10.38
CA GLY A 278 -4.59 14.41 10.77
C GLY A 278 -4.76 14.49 12.28
N ALA A 279 -5.76 15.23 12.73
CA ALA A 279 -6.03 15.48 14.15
C ALA A 279 -7.29 14.75 14.67
N GLY A 280 -7.63 13.58 14.10
CA GLY A 280 -8.72 12.71 14.57
C GLY A 280 -10.14 13.20 14.22
N ALA A 281 -10.31 13.91 13.10
CA ALA A 281 -11.60 14.44 12.69
C ALA A 281 -12.14 13.70 11.46
N TYR A 282 -13.13 12.83 11.64
CA TYR A 282 -13.79 12.05 10.56
C TYR A 282 -14.20 12.90 9.34
N VAL A 283 -14.67 14.12 9.58
CA VAL A 283 -15.08 15.04 8.51
C VAL A 283 -13.93 15.41 7.56
N CYS A 284 -12.68 15.32 8.01
CA CYS A 284 -11.50 15.56 7.18
C CYS A 284 -11.27 14.47 6.12
N GLY A 285 -12.04 13.38 6.11
CA GLY A 285 -12.11 12.49 4.95
C GLY A 285 -12.78 13.13 3.73
N GLU A 286 -13.59 14.19 3.91
CA GLU A 286 -14.16 14.97 2.81
C GLU A 286 -13.10 15.89 2.18
N GLU A 287 -13.04 15.93 0.85
CA GLU A 287 -11.93 16.56 0.10
C GLU A 287 -11.68 18.04 0.44
N THR A 288 -12.72 18.83 0.71
CA THR A 288 -12.58 20.25 1.02
C THR A 288 -12.29 20.50 2.49
N SER A 289 -12.86 19.69 3.38
CA SER A 289 -12.51 19.68 4.82
C SER A 289 -11.06 19.29 5.03
N LEU A 290 -10.56 18.31 4.28
CA LEU A 290 -9.15 17.91 4.26
C LEU A 290 -8.26 19.09 3.91
N ILE A 291 -8.59 19.81 2.83
CA ILE A 291 -7.84 21.00 2.39
C ILE A 291 -7.86 22.10 3.46
N GLU A 292 -9.00 22.37 4.08
CA GLU A 292 -9.08 23.34 5.19
C GLU A 292 -8.17 22.93 6.37
N SER A 293 -8.16 21.64 6.73
CA SER A 293 -7.28 21.11 7.77
C SER A 293 -5.80 21.28 7.40
N MET A 294 -5.42 21.01 6.15
CA MET A 294 -4.05 21.20 5.65
C MET A 294 -3.62 22.67 5.61
N GLU A 295 -4.56 23.60 5.43
CA GLU A 295 -4.32 25.04 5.53
C GLU A 295 -4.28 25.55 6.98
N GLY A 296 -4.35 24.66 7.98
CA GLY A 296 -4.32 25.02 9.40
C GLY A 296 -5.64 25.60 9.91
N LYS A 297 -6.73 25.45 9.16
CA LYS A 297 -8.07 25.90 9.52
C LYS A 297 -8.88 24.74 10.11
N ARG A 298 -10.06 25.05 10.62
CA ARG A 298 -11.03 24.01 11.04
C ARG A 298 -11.52 23.28 9.78
N GLY A 299 -11.58 21.95 9.81
CA GLY A 299 -12.03 21.09 8.71
C GLY A 299 -13.53 21.19 8.39
N ILE A 300 -14.03 22.40 8.14
CA ILE A 300 -15.41 22.67 7.74
C ILE A 300 -15.48 22.57 6.20
N PRO A 301 -16.39 21.78 5.63
CA PRO A 301 -16.49 21.66 4.17
C PRO A 301 -16.71 23.01 3.50
N ARG A 302 -16.05 23.23 2.35
CA ARG A 302 -16.27 24.41 1.51
C ARG A 302 -17.55 24.24 0.68
N LEU A 303 -18.24 25.34 0.41
CA LEU A 303 -19.33 25.36 -0.56
C LEU A 303 -18.75 25.12 -1.97
N LYS A 304 -19.31 24.16 -2.69
CA LYS A 304 -18.98 23.87 -4.09
C LYS A 304 -20.10 24.43 -4.99
N PRO A 305 -19.80 25.11 -6.11
CA PRO A 305 -18.48 25.49 -6.61
C PRO A 305 -17.82 26.66 -5.83
N PRO A 306 -16.48 26.86 -5.94
CA PRO A 306 -15.54 26.17 -6.84
C PRO A 306 -15.11 24.77 -6.34
N PHE A 307 -14.83 23.86 -7.27
CA PHE A 307 -14.30 22.52 -6.96
C PHE A 307 -12.77 22.56 -6.76
N PRO A 308 -12.19 21.64 -5.96
CA PRO A 308 -10.74 21.60 -5.69
C PRO A 308 -9.86 21.54 -6.94
N GLY A 309 -10.30 20.85 -7.99
CA GLY A 309 -9.59 20.79 -9.27
C GLY A 309 -9.44 22.13 -9.97
N THR A 310 -10.17 23.16 -9.53
CA THR A 310 -10.03 24.56 -10.00
C THR A 310 -9.43 25.46 -8.94
N ARG A 311 -9.91 25.38 -7.69
CA ARG A 311 -9.41 26.15 -6.54
C ARG A 311 -9.45 25.29 -5.29
N GLY A 312 -8.35 24.62 -5.00
CA GLY A 312 -8.17 23.75 -3.85
C GLY A 312 -7.21 24.35 -2.83
N LEU A 313 -6.12 23.63 -2.57
CA LEU A 313 -5.09 23.99 -1.60
C LEU A 313 -4.44 25.31 -1.98
N LYS A 314 -4.44 26.26 -1.04
CA LYS A 314 -3.90 27.63 -1.23
C LYS A 314 -4.49 28.32 -2.47
N GLY A 315 -5.73 27.99 -2.83
CA GLY A 315 -6.44 28.53 -3.99
C GLY A 315 -5.94 28.03 -5.35
N SER A 316 -5.04 27.06 -5.40
CA SER A 316 -4.46 26.49 -6.63
C SER A 316 -5.21 25.22 -7.08
N PRO A 317 -5.18 24.84 -8.37
CA PRO A 317 -5.73 23.57 -8.83
C PRO A 317 -5.16 22.38 -8.04
N THR A 318 -6.04 21.56 -7.46
CA THR A 318 -5.65 20.47 -6.57
C THR A 318 -6.40 19.20 -6.89
N VAL A 319 -5.67 18.12 -7.08
CA VAL A 319 -6.23 16.78 -7.27
C VAL A 319 -6.17 16.02 -5.96
N VAL A 320 -7.33 15.67 -5.42
CA VAL A 320 -7.43 14.78 -4.25
C VAL A 320 -7.82 13.38 -4.73
N ASN A 321 -6.95 12.39 -4.47
CA ASN A 321 -7.20 10.98 -4.75
C ASN A 321 -7.05 10.15 -3.46
N ASN A 322 -7.85 9.09 -3.35
CA ASN A 322 -7.73 8.11 -2.27
C ASN A 322 -6.51 7.20 -2.50
N VAL A 323 -5.91 6.66 -1.42
CA VAL A 323 -4.77 5.73 -1.43
C VAL A 323 -4.96 4.60 -2.46
N GLU A 324 -6.04 3.83 -2.37
CA GLU A 324 -6.31 2.73 -3.31
C GLU A 324 -6.46 3.22 -4.77
N THR A 325 -6.87 4.47 -4.99
CA THR A 325 -6.93 5.04 -6.35
C THR A 325 -5.52 5.23 -6.90
N LEU A 326 -4.61 5.80 -6.12
CA LEU A 326 -3.21 6.02 -6.50
C LEU A 326 -2.45 4.71 -6.67
N ALA A 327 -2.73 3.71 -5.83
CA ALA A 327 -2.13 2.38 -5.91
C ALA A 327 -2.43 1.63 -7.22
N ASN A 328 -3.51 1.99 -7.93
CA ASN A 328 -3.83 1.40 -9.23
C ASN A 328 -3.05 2.03 -10.40
N ILE A 329 -2.43 3.20 -10.21
CA ILE A 329 -1.85 3.98 -11.31
C ILE A 329 -0.67 3.24 -11.96
N ALA A 330 0.36 2.88 -11.20
CA ALA A 330 1.53 2.20 -11.76
C ALA A 330 1.18 0.87 -12.47
N PRO A 331 0.35 -0.03 -11.90
CA PRO A 331 -0.13 -1.22 -12.60
C PRO A 331 -0.85 -0.93 -13.92
N ILE A 332 -1.70 0.11 -13.97
CA ILE A 332 -2.40 0.52 -15.19
C ILE A 332 -1.41 1.01 -16.26
N ILE A 333 -0.39 1.79 -15.89
CA ILE A 333 0.61 2.28 -16.83
C ILE A 333 1.43 1.13 -17.41
N LEU A 334 1.87 0.19 -16.57
CA LEU A 334 2.72 -0.93 -17.01
C LEU A 334 1.97 -1.93 -17.90
N LYS A 335 0.72 -2.26 -17.55
CA LYS A 335 -0.04 -3.35 -18.19
C LYS A 335 -1.10 -2.84 -19.18
N GLY A 336 -1.41 -1.55 -19.16
CA GLY A 336 -2.35 -0.90 -20.07
C GLY A 336 -3.80 -0.85 -19.57
N ALA A 337 -4.57 0.04 -20.19
CA ALA A 337 -5.99 0.26 -19.88
C ALA A 337 -6.86 -0.99 -20.09
N ASP A 338 -6.63 -1.73 -21.19
CA ASP A 338 -7.42 -2.93 -21.50
C ASP A 338 -7.19 -4.05 -20.49
N TRP A 339 -5.95 -4.21 -20.00
CA TRP A 339 -5.66 -5.14 -18.91
C TRP A 339 -6.47 -4.79 -17.67
N PHE A 340 -6.50 -3.51 -17.27
CA PHE A 340 -7.25 -3.10 -16.09
C PHE A 340 -8.77 -3.32 -16.25
N ARG A 341 -9.30 -3.08 -17.46
CA ARG A 341 -10.71 -3.29 -17.81
C ARG A 341 -11.11 -4.75 -17.97
N SER A 342 -10.14 -5.66 -18.07
CA SER A 342 -10.42 -7.10 -18.04
C SER A 342 -10.93 -7.57 -16.67
N PHE A 343 -10.72 -6.77 -15.61
CA PHE A 343 -11.27 -6.99 -14.28
C PHE A 343 -12.54 -6.17 -14.04
N GLY A 344 -13.40 -6.66 -13.15
CA GLY A 344 -14.60 -5.96 -12.72
C GLY A 344 -15.72 -5.99 -13.77
N THR A 345 -16.63 -5.04 -13.68
CA THR A 345 -17.74 -4.92 -14.63
C THR A 345 -17.46 -3.83 -15.66
N LYS A 346 -18.23 -3.83 -16.76
CA LYS A 346 -18.13 -2.79 -17.80
C LYS A 346 -18.26 -1.36 -17.24
N SER A 347 -19.08 -1.17 -16.20
CA SER A 347 -19.31 0.13 -15.56
C SER A 347 -18.36 0.43 -14.40
N CYS A 348 -17.74 -0.59 -13.81
CA CYS A 348 -16.84 -0.48 -12.67
C CYS A 348 -15.61 -1.38 -12.90
N PRO A 349 -14.69 -0.98 -13.81
CA PRO A 349 -13.53 -1.80 -14.15
C PRO A 349 -12.51 -1.85 -13.00
N GLY A 350 -11.64 -2.85 -13.05
CA GLY A 350 -10.62 -3.10 -12.05
C GLY A 350 -11.10 -3.94 -10.87
N THR A 351 -10.22 -4.07 -9.88
CA THR A 351 -10.50 -4.74 -8.60
C THR A 351 -10.80 -3.71 -7.51
N LYS A 352 -11.39 -4.18 -6.40
CA LYS A 352 -11.66 -3.37 -5.20
C LYS A 352 -11.23 -4.16 -3.98
N VAL A 353 -10.51 -3.51 -3.06
CA VAL A 353 -10.22 -4.09 -1.74
C VAL A 353 -11.48 -4.00 -0.88
N PHE A 354 -11.97 -5.14 -0.43
CA PHE A 354 -13.09 -5.23 0.50
C PHE A 354 -12.55 -5.60 1.89
N THR A 355 -12.96 -4.84 2.89
CA THR A 355 -12.63 -5.11 4.29
C THR A 355 -13.81 -5.77 4.96
N ILE A 356 -13.57 -6.92 5.58
CA ILE A 356 -14.57 -7.67 6.33
C ILE A 356 -14.21 -7.59 7.82
N LEU A 357 -15.21 -7.27 8.65
CA LEU A 357 -15.10 -7.15 10.10
C LEU A 357 -16.46 -7.35 10.75
N GLY A 358 -16.46 -7.51 12.07
CA GLY A 358 -17.68 -7.70 12.88
C GLY A 358 -17.94 -9.17 13.16
N ASP A 359 -19.21 -9.50 13.43
CA ASP A 359 -19.64 -10.87 13.70
C ASP A 359 -19.82 -11.64 12.40
N VAL A 360 -18.70 -12.13 11.87
CA VAL A 360 -18.63 -12.90 10.62
C VAL A 360 -17.95 -14.23 10.88
N ARG A 361 -18.36 -15.26 10.14
CA ARG A 361 -17.81 -16.62 10.30
C ARG A 361 -16.33 -16.74 9.87
N TYR A 362 -15.89 -15.86 8.97
CA TYR A 362 -14.58 -15.84 8.35
C TYR A 362 -14.19 -14.37 8.16
N THR A 363 -13.16 -13.91 8.88
CA THR A 363 -12.62 -12.55 8.78
C THR A 363 -11.45 -12.44 7.82
#